data_AF-A0A6L8V4F7-F1
#
_entry.id   AF-A0A6L8V4F7-F1
#
_cell.length_a   1.000
_cell.length_b   1.000
_cell.length_c   1.000
_cell.angle_alpha   90.00
_cell.angle_beta   90.00
_cell.angle_gamma   90.00
#
_symmetry.space_group_name_H-M   'P 1'
#
loop_
_entity.id
_entity.type
_entity.pdbx_description
1 polymer ?
#
loop_
_entity_poly.entity_id
_entity_poly.type
_entity_poly.pdbx_seq_one_letter_code
_entity_poly.pdbx_strand_id
1 'polypeptide(L)'
;MSKNPIDFLAVVRSCIPQEAEIVQLQQQGNPAAILYADVDGDGSPEITAMYRFLDNQYLFSIKDYSGNWFPIASAATGGIRGVTDFAAAPVSRREGWDVIIGWQQEGRGAEAGCELDIIQWTSSGFQRMIPPGTTYNHLEIEDMPTREGQDGLCELALWVKEQDQAYQVQTYRWEPYRLVPTQDVHPYYFQRVSRYYEDLVRDHPEEPAYRSLLEDAKKKVGGEGGK
;
A
#
# COMPACT_ATOMS: atom_id res chain seq x y z
N MET A 1 6.74 3.06 -34.81
CA MET A 1 6.69 4.33 -34.05
C MET A 1 7.70 4.20 -32.92
N SER A 2 8.65 5.13 -32.81
CA SER A 2 9.60 5.16 -31.70
C SER A 2 8.81 5.40 -30.41
N LYS A 3 8.67 4.39 -29.55
CA LYS A 3 8.16 4.60 -28.20
C LYS A 3 9.29 5.28 -27.42
N ASN A 4 9.37 6.61 -27.47
CA ASN A 4 10.14 7.30 -26.46
C ASN A 4 9.54 6.90 -25.11
N PRO A 5 10.34 6.46 -24.14
CA PRO A 5 9.84 6.16 -22.82
C PRO A 5 9.19 7.43 -22.25
N ILE A 6 8.00 7.30 -21.68
CA ILE A 6 7.31 8.41 -21.03
C ILE A 6 8.15 8.82 -19.83
N ASP A 7 8.59 10.08 -19.80
CA ASP A 7 9.22 10.67 -18.62
C ASP A 7 8.11 11.15 -17.68
N PHE A 8 7.69 10.25 -16.78
CA PHE A 8 6.63 10.53 -15.81
C PHE A 8 6.93 11.75 -14.95
N LEU A 9 8.21 11.99 -14.62
CA LEU A 9 8.61 13.15 -13.82
C LEU A 9 8.37 14.44 -14.59
N ALA A 10 8.80 14.51 -15.85
CA ALA A 10 8.58 15.68 -16.70
C ALA A 10 7.09 15.95 -16.94
N VAL A 11 6.30 14.91 -17.17
CA VAL A 11 4.85 15.02 -17.37
C VAL A 11 4.20 15.58 -16.10
N VAL A 12 4.46 15.01 -14.92
CA VAL A 12 3.93 15.50 -13.64
C VAL A 12 4.35 16.95 -13.40
N ARG A 13 5.63 17.30 -13.64
CA ARG A 13 6.13 18.67 -13.50
C ARG A 13 5.40 19.68 -14.39
N SER A 14 4.95 19.26 -15.57
CA SER A 14 4.19 20.14 -16.47
C SER A 14 2.75 20.40 -16.03
N CYS A 15 2.22 19.58 -15.11
CA CYS A 15 0.82 19.64 -14.66
C CYS A 15 0.64 20.22 -13.25
N ILE A 16 1.73 20.52 -12.53
CA ILE A 16 1.70 21.11 -11.18
C ILE A 16 2.25 22.55 -11.20
N PRO A 17 1.98 23.37 -10.16
CA PRO A 17 2.56 24.71 -10.06
C PRO A 17 4.09 24.69 -10.16
N GLN A 18 4.68 25.74 -10.73
CA GLN A 18 6.12 25.81 -11.00
C GLN A 18 6.96 25.69 -9.71
N GLU A 19 6.47 26.26 -8.61
CA GLU A 19 7.11 26.25 -7.30
C GLU A 19 6.71 25.04 -6.45
N ALA A 20 5.87 24.14 -6.97
CA ALA A 20 5.51 22.91 -6.27
C ALA A 20 6.69 21.93 -6.25
N GLU A 21 6.68 21.04 -5.26
CA GLU A 21 7.67 19.97 -5.12
C GLU A 21 6.98 18.61 -5.18
N ILE A 22 7.47 17.70 -6.03
CA ILE A 22 6.97 16.33 -6.03
C ILE A 22 7.42 15.65 -4.74
N VAL A 23 6.48 15.00 -4.06
CA VAL A 23 6.77 14.27 -2.82
C VAL A 23 7.70 13.10 -3.13
N GLN A 24 8.70 12.91 -2.28
CA GLN A 24 9.58 11.74 -2.31
C GLN A 24 9.20 10.77 -1.19
N LEU A 25 9.20 9.48 -1.51
CA LEU A 25 8.99 8.42 -0.53
C LEU A 25 10.16 8.37 0.44
N GLN A 26 9.87 8.09 1.71
CA GLN A 26 10.85 7.88 2.77
C GLN A 26 11.44 6.47 2.70
N GLN A 27 11.96 6.12 1.52
CA GLN A 27 12.57 4.84 1.19
C GLN A 27 13.97 5.04 0.61
N GLN A 28 14.77 3.96 0.53
CA GLN A 28 16.10 4.05 -0.07
C GLN A 28 16.03 4.60 -1.50
N GLY A 29 16.82 5.63 -1.78
CA GLY A 29 16.85 6.30 -3.09
C GLY A 29 15.79 7.39 -3.27
N ASN A 30 14.94 7.63 -2.27
CA ASN A 30 13.94 8.70 -2.25
C ASN A 30 13.11 8.79 -3.55
N PRO A 31 12.50 7.68 -4.01
CA PRO A 31 11.76 7.68 -5.27
C PRO A 31 10.61 8.69 -5.21
N ALA A 32 10.29 9.29 -6.35
CA ALA A 32 9.14 10.20 -6.44
C ALA A 32 7.84 9.41 -6.22
N ALA A 33 6.91 9.99 -5.46
CA ALA A 33 5.57 9.46 -5.26
C ALA A 33 4.73 9.65 -6.54
N ILE A 34 5.03 8.86 -7.55
CA ILE A 34 4.37 8.82 -8.85
C ILE A 34 4.06 7.35 -9.17
N LEU A 35 2.81 7.07 -9.52
CA LEU A 35 2.34 5.76 -9.94
C LEU A 35 1.63 5.86 -11.30
N TYR A 36 1.66 4.77 -12.06
CA TYR A 36 1.00 4.64 -13.37
C TYR A 36 0.05 3.44 -13.33
N ALA A 37 -1.25 3.70 -13.15
CA ALA A 37 -2.28 2.67 -12.94
C ALA A 37 -3.66 3.18 -13.38
N ASP A 38 -4.55 2.26 -13.75
CA ASP A 38 -5.96 2.54 -14.05
C ASP A 38 -6.71 2.78 -12.74
N VAL A 39 -6.64 4.01 -12.22
CA VAL A 39 -7.26 4.38 -10.94
C VAL A 39 -8.72 4.79 -11.12
N ASP A 40 -9.11 5.22 -12.32
CA ASP A 40 -10.48 5.64 -12.61
C ASP A 40 -11.39 4.49 -13.12
N GLY A 41 -10.79 3.37 -13.55
CA GLY A 41 -11.50 2.15 -13.89
C GLY A 41 -11.96 2.04 -15.33
N ASP A 42 -11.48 2.91 -16.22
CA ASP A 42 -11.87 2.89 -17.63
C ASP A 42 -10.99 2.00 -18.53
N GLY A 43 -10.02 1.31 -17.94
CA GLY A 43 -9.08 0.42 -18.63
C GLY A 43 -7.86 1.13 -19.22
N SER A 44 -7.75 2.46 -19.07
CA SER A 44 -6.59 3.25 -19.51
C SER A 44 -5.85 3.79 -18.28
N PRO A 45 -4.54 3.56 -18.12
CA PRO A 45 -3.86 4.01 -16.90
C PRO A 45 -3.65 5.53 -16.84
N GLU A 46 -3.88 6.09 -15.66
CA GLU A 46 -3.52 7.46 -15.27
C GLU A 46 -2.11 7.51 -14.69
N ILE A 47 -1.56 8.72 -14.64
CA ILE A 47 -0.47 9.01 -13.69
C ILE A 47 -1.10 9.64 -12.45
N THR A 48 -0.93 9.00 -11.30
CA THR A 48 -1.27 9.60 -10.00
C THR A 48 0.02 9.96 -9.28
N ALA A 49 0.06 11.14 -8.67
CA ALA A 49 1.23 11.59 -7.97
C ALA A 49 0.88 12.45 -6.76
N MET A 50 1.89 12.70 -5.93
CA MET A 50 1.78 13.60 -4.80
C MET A 50 2.73 14.78 -4.95
N TYR A 51 2.27 15.98 -4.63
CA TYR A 51 3.11 17.18 -4.59
C TYR A 51 2.81 18.02 -3.36
N ARG A 52 3.77 18.88 -3.00
CA ARG A 52 3.64 19.93 -2.00
C ARG A 52 3.65 21.28 -2.71
N PHE A 53 2.80 22.17 -2.26
CA PHE A 53 2.78 23.54 -2.74
C PHE A 53 2.31 24.44 -1.60
N LEU A 54 3.11 25.46 -1.29
CA LEU A 54 2.97 26.26 -0.07
C LEU A 54 2.99 25.32 1.16
N ASP A 55 2.03 25.47 2.07
CA ASP A 55 1.93 24.66 3.30
C ASP A 55 0.97 23.46 3.17
N ASN A 56 0.69 23.03 1.93
CA ASN A 56 -0.22 21.92 1.66
C ASN A 56 0.47 20.79 0.88
N GLN A 57 -0.05 19.59 1.08
CA GLN A 57 0.28 18.40 0.29
C GLN A 57 -0.99 17.93 -0.42
N TYR A 58 -0.83 17.47 -1.66
CA TYR A 58 -1.92 17.13 -2.56
C TYR A 58 -1.69 15.75 -3.16
N LEU A 59 -2.78 14.99 -3.30
CA LEU A 59 -2.89 13.84 -4.18
C LEU A 59 -3.58 14.30 -5.46
N PHE A 60 -3.02 13.97 -6.62
CA PHE A 60 -3.62 14.36 -7.90
C PHE A 60 -3.41 13.28 -8.96
N SER A 61 -4.32 13.23 -9.93
CA SER A 61 -4.25 12.32 -11.09
C SER A 61 -4.33 13.12 -12.39
N ILE A 62 -3.58 12.67 -13.39
CA ILE A 62 -3.59 13.18 -14.76
C ILE A 62 -3.83 12.03 -15.73
N LYS A 63 -4.50 12.33 -16.84
CA LYS A 63 -4.86 11.36 -17.88
C LYS A 63 -4.42 11.83 -19.26
N ASP A 64 -4.03 10.89 -20.10
CA ASP A 64 -3.67 11.16 -21.49
C ASP A 64 -4.93 11.28 -22.35
N TYR A 65 -5.05 12.42 -23.04
CA TYR A 65 -6.04 12.64 -24.06
C TYR A 65 -5.32 12.96 -25.37
N SER A 66 -5.15 11.95 -26.22
CA SER A 66 -4.51 12.06 -27.53
C SER A 66 -3.07 12.60 -27.47
N GLY A 67 -2.26 12.10 -26.52
CA GLY A 67 -0.86 12.49 -26.34
C GLY A 67 -0.64 13.75 -25.48
N ASN A 68 -1.69 14.30 -24.88
CA ASN A 68 -1.63 15.45 -23.98
C ASN A 68 -2.17 15.06 -22.61
N TRP A 69 -1.39 15.37 -21.57
CA TRP A 69 -1.74 15.04 -20.19
C TRP A 69 -2.49 16.19 -19.52
N PHE A 70 -3.64 15.87 -18.92
CA PHE A 70 -4.48 16.85 -18.24
C PHE A 70 -4.84 16.38 -16.82
N PRO A 71 -4.86 17.29 -15.82
CA PRO A 71 -5.39 16.99 -14.50
C PRO A 71 -6.85 16.58 -14.55
N ILE A 72 -7.17 15.43 -13.96
CA ILE A 72 -8.54 14.92 -13.83
C ILE A 72 -9.03 14.95 -12.38
N ALA A 73 -8.13 15.01 -11.41
CA ALA A 73 -8.46 15.12 -9.99
C ALA A 73 -7.30 15.73 -9.19
N SER A 74 -7.63 16.48 -8.14
CA SER A 74 -6.68 16.93 -7.12
C SER A 74 -7.41 17.13 -5.78
N ALA A 75 -6.81 16.67 -4.69
CA ALA A 75 -7.32 16.87 -3.33
C ALA A 75 -6.19 17.11 -2.34
N ALA A 76 -6.42 18.04 -1.41
CA ALA A 76 -5.50 18.25 -0.28
C ALA A 76 -5.56 17.04 0.67
N THR A 77 -4.40 16.62 1.19
CA THR A 77 -4.27 15.46 2.08
C THR A 77 -4.53 15.79 3.55
N GLY A 78 -4.89 17.04 3.86
CA GLY A 78 -5.15 17.51 5.23
C GLY A 78 -3.90 17.94 6.02
N GLY A 79 -2.72 17.97 5.39
CA GLY A 79 -1.47 18.44 5.98
C GLY A 79 -0.25 17.81 5.32
N ILE A 80 0.93 18.37 5.60
CA ILE A 80 2.20 17.81 5.10
C ILE A 80 2.61 16.64 5.99
N ARG A 81 2.64 15.42 5.43
CA ARG A 81 3.17 14.22 6.08
C ARG A 81 4.28 13.58 5.25
N GLY A 82 5.13 12.80 5.93
CA GLY A 82 6.04 11.87 5.27
C GLY A 82 5.24 10.73 4.63
N VAL A 83 5.64 10.31 3.43
CA VAL A 83 5.00 9.20 2.71
C VAL A 83 6.02 8.06 2.64
N THR A 84 5.68 6.90 3.17
CA THR A 84 6.54 5.71 3.17
C THR A 84 6.23 4.80 2.01
N ASP A 85 4.95 4.65 1.67
CA ASP A 85 4.45 3.75 0.63
C ASP A 85 3.48 4.50 -0.28
N PHE A 86 3.58 4.26 -1.57
CA PHE A 86 2.69 4.84 -2.57
C PHE A 86 2.52 3.84 -3.72
N ALA A 87 1.42 3.09 -3.67
CA ALA A 87 1.14 2.00 -4.57
C ALA A 87 -0.28 2.09 -5.11
N ALA A 88 -0.58 1.32 -6.15
CA ALA A 88 -1.93 1.13 -6.63
C ALA A 88 -2.21 -0.36 -6.79
N ALA A 89 -3.40 -0.81 -6.40
CA ALA A 89 -3.83 -2.20 -6.54
C ALA A 89 -5.38 -2.32 -6.52
N PRO A 90 -5.96 -3.35 -7.15
CA PRO A 90 -7.40 -3.60 -7.09
C PRO A 90 -7.79 -4.14 -5.70
N VAL A 91 -8.06 -3.27 -4.72
CA VAL A 91 -8.39 -3.71 -3.35
C VAL A 91 -9.91 -3.76 -3.15
N SER A 92 -10.60 -2.70 -3.55
CA SER A 92 -12.05 -2.52 -3.32
C SER A 92 -12.92 -2.94 -4.51
N ARG A 93 -12.35 -2.98 -5.72
CA ARG A 93 -13.04 -3.32 -6.97
C ARG A 93 -12.06 -3.90 -7.99
N ARG A 94 -12.60 -4.60 -8.99
CA ARG A 94 -11.83 -5.16 -10.11
C ARG A 94 -11.65 -4.17 -11.25
N GLU A 95 -12.67 -3.34 -11.49
CA GLU A 95 -12.70 -2.33 -12.55
C GLU A 95 -11.96 -1.06 -12.14
N GLY A 96 -10.66 -1.19 -11.87
CA GLY A 96 -9.80 -0.07 -11.49
C GLY A 96 -9.15 -0.25 -10.12
N TRP A 97 -8.09 0.53 -9.89
CA TRP A 97 -7.19 0.35 -8.76
C TRP A 97 -7.44 1.43 -7.71
N ASP A 98 -7.22 1.06 -6.45
CA ASP A 98 -7.17 1.98 -5.33
C ASP A 98 -5.74 2.44 -5.12
N VAL A 99 -5.58 3.68 -4.66
CA VAL A 99 -4.29 4.22 -4.27
C VAL A 99 -4.05 3.89 -2.81
N ILE A 100 -2.98 3.15 -2.53
CA ILE A 100 -2.54 2.80 -1.19
C ILE A 100 -1.44 3.76 -0.77
N ILE A 101 -1.63 4.41 0.38
CA ILE A 101 -0.70 5.40 0.92
C ILE A 101 -0.26 4.96 2.32
N GLY A 102 1.05 4.85 2.50
CA GLY A 102 1.69 4.72 3.80
C GLY A 102 2.10 6.09 4.32
N TRP A 103 1.52 6.52 5.43
CA TRP A 103 1.90 7.77 6.08
C TRP A 103 2.89 7.49 7.21
N GLN A 104 4.00 8.19 7.22
CA GLN A 104 4.93 8.15 8.35
C GLN A 104 4.21 8.67 9.61
N GLN A 105 4.32 7.94 10.72
CA GLN A 105 3.83 8.44 12.01
C GLN A 105 4.74 9.55 12.54
N GLU A 106 4.13 10.65 12.98
CA GLU A 106 4.86 11.78 13.56
C GLU A 106 5.51 11.42 14.90
N GLY A 107 6.74 11.89 15.11
CA GLY A 107 7.38 11.94 16.43
C GLY A 107 7.94 10.64 17.00
N ARG A 108 7.93 9.51 16.26
CA ARG A 108 8.37 8.20 16.80
C ARG A 108 9.48 7.49 15.98
N GLY A 109 10.03 8.15 14.95
CA GLY A 109 11.12 7.62 14.13
C GLY A 109 10.70 6.45 13.22
N ALA A 110 11.66 5.86 12.51
CA ALA A 110 11.40 4.77 11.55
C ALA A 110 10.84 3.49 12.20
N GLU A 111 11.02 3.33 13.52
CA GLU A 111 10.49 2.20 14.30
C GLU A 111 8.99 2.28 14.57
N ALA A 112 8.40 3.48 14.45
CA ALA A 112 7.01 3.76 14.82
C ALA A 112 5.96 3.05 13.97
N GLY A 113 6.36 2.55 12.81
CA GLY A 113 5.46 2.13 11.76
C GLY A 113 4.83 3.30 11.01
N CYS A 114 3.89 2.94 10.16
CA CYS A 114 3.18 3.79 9.23
C CYS A 114 1.68 3.70 9.54
N GLU A 115 0.92 4.71 9.15
CA GLU A 115 -0.54 4.68 9.09
C GLU A 115 -0.97 4.44 7.64
N LEU A 116 -1.83 3.46 7.42
CA LEU A 116 -2.37 3.10 6.13
C LEU A 116 -3.56 3.98 5.77
N ASP A 117 -3.60 4.43 4.52
CA ASP A 117 -4.80 4.88 3.84
C ASP A 117 -5.01 4.09 2.55
N ILE A 118 -6.29 3.88 2.22
CA ILE A 118 -6.73 3.38 0.92
C ILE A 118 -7.65 4.43 0.33
N ILE A 119 -7.30 4.94 -0.84
CA ILE A 119 -8.00 6.03 -1.52
C ILE A 119 -8.57 5.50 -2.83
N GLN A 120 -9.89 5.61 -2.98
CA GLN A 120 -10.59 5.32 -4.22
C GLN A 120 -10.85 6.62 -4.97
N TRP A 121 -10.70 6.60 -6.30
CA TRP A 121 -11.25 7.67 -7.14
C TRP A 121 -12.72 7.39 -7.43
N THR A 122 -13.56 8.41 -7.22
CA THR A 122 -15.01 8.34 -7.45
C THR A 122 -15.45 9.54 -8.27
N SER A 123 -16.71 9.55 -8.72
CA SER A 123 -17.32 10.74 -9.35
C SER A 123 -17.32 11.98 -8.46
N SER A 124 -17.20 11.81 -7.13
CA SER A 124 -17.03 12.91 -6.16
C SER A 124 -15.57 13.29 -5.88
N GLY A 125 -14.61 12.68 -6.57
CA GLY A 125 -13.17 12.85 -6.36
C GLY A 125 -12.57 11.74 -5.50
N PHE A 126 -11.40 12.02 -4.91
CA PHE A 126 -10.70 11.07 -4.06
C PHE A 126 -11.46 10.84 -2.74
N GLN A 127 -11.79 9.59 -2.46
CA GLN A 127 -12.48 9.16 -1.26
C GLN A 127 -11.58 8.22 -0.46
N ARG A 128 -11.39 8.54 0.83
CA ARG A 128 -10.76 7.63 1.78
C ARG A 128 -11.71 6.48 2.11
N MET A 129 -11.21 5.25 2.03
CA MET A 129 -12.00 4.02 2.18
C MET A 129 -11.93 3.43 3.59
N ILE A 130 -10.82 3.63 4.31
CA ILE A 130 -10.64 3.12 5.68
C ILE A 130 -10.60 4.26 6.71
N PRO A 131 -11.03 4.01 7.96
CA PRO A 131 -10.83 4.99 9.03
C PRO A 131 -9.33 5.17 9.33
N PRO A 132 -8.94 6.37 9.82
CA PRO A 132 -7.57 6.59 10.28
C PRO A 132 -7.19 5.66 11.45
N GLY A 133 -5.90 5.45 11.67
CA GLY A 133 -5.37 4.63 12.76
C GLY A 133 -5.10 3.15 12.42
N THR A 134 -5.23 2.73 11.17
CA THR A 134 -4.74 1.40 10.74
C THR A 134 -3.23 1.48 10.59
N THR A 135 -2.45 0.73 11.38
CA THR A 135 -0.99 0.86 11.41
C THR A 135 -0.26 -0.40 11.01
N TYR A 136 0.95 -0.25 10.48
CA TYR A 136 1.82 -1.36 10.09
C TYR A 136 3.29 -0.95 10.11
N ASN A 137 4.19 -1.93 10.14
CA ASN A 137 5.62 -1.74 9.94
C ASN A 137 6.08 -2.29 8.59
N HIS A 138 5.48 -3.38 8.12
CA HIS A 138 5.58 -3.84 6.73
C HIS A 138 4.20 -4.08 6.13
N LEU A 139 4.06 -3.72 4.86
CA LEU A 139 2.84 -3.85 4.09
C LEU A 139 3.14 -4.70 2.85
N GLU A 140 2.34 -5.75 2.65
CA GLU A 140 2.33 -6.51 1.41
C GLU A 140 0.93 -6.50 0.80
N ILE A 141 0.86 -6.37 -0.51
CA ILE A 141 -0.37 -6.21 -1.29
C ILE A 141 -0.34 -7.26 -2.40
N GLU A 142 -1.27 -8.20 -2.38
CA GLU A 142 -1.26 -9.34 -3.28
C GLU A 142 -2.67 -9.94 -3.41
N ASP A 143 -3.07 -10.36 -4.61
CA ASP A 143 -4.25 -11.23 -4.81
C ASP A 143 -3.90 -12.62 -4.29
N MET A 144 -4.25 -12.90 -3.04
CA MET A 144 -3.82 -14.09 -2.34
C MET A 144 -4.74 -15.26 -2.69
N PRO A 145 -4.23 -16.36 -3.26
CA PRO A 145 -5.08 -17.49 -3.63
C PRO A 145 -5.73 -18.14 -2.41
N THR A 146 -7.03 -18.37 -2.52
CA THR A 146 -7.81 -19.23 -1.63
C THR A 146 -7.86 -20.66 -2.18
N ARG A 147 -8.65 -21.54 -1.54
CA ARG A 147 -8.96 -22.88 -2.11
C ARG A 147 -9.69 -22.81 -3.45
N GLU A 148 -10.42 -21.73 -3.71
CA GLU A 148 -11.14 -21.48 -4.96
C GLU A 148 -10.28 -20.75 -6.00
N GLY A 149 -9.03 -20.42 -5.65
CA GLY A 149 -8.10 -19.66 -6.47
C GLY A 149 -8.08 -18.17 -6.13
N GLN A 150 -7.56 -17.39 -7.08
CA GLN A 150 -7.49 -15.93 -7.04
C GLN A 150 -8.78 -15.31 -7.56
N ASP A 151 -9.19 -14.19 -6.97
CA ASP A 151 -10.44 -13.52 -7.32
C ASP A 151 -10.22 -12.17 -8.02
N GLY A 152 -8.98 -11.77 -8.29
CA GLY A 152 -8.64 -10.52 -8.94
C GLY A 152 -8.66 -9.30 -8.01
N LEU A 153 -8.92 -9.48 -6.71
CA LEU A 153 -8.80 -8.45 -5.69
C LEU A 153 -7.59 -8.75 -4.80
N CYS A 154 -6.86 -7.71 -4.42
CA CYS A 154 -5.72 -7.83 -3.53
C CYS A 154 -6.15 -7.83 -2.07
N GLU A 155 -5.70 -8.84 -1.34
CA GLU A 155 -5.57 -8.80 0.11
C GLU A 155 -4.36 -7.95 0.54
N LEU A 156 -4.42 -7.49 1.78
CA LEU A 156 -3.35 -6.78 2.47
C LEU A 156 -2.81 -7.64 3.60
N ALA A 157 -1.51 -7.82 3.68
CA ALA A 157 -0.87 -8.34 4.89
C ALA A 157 -0.14 -7.21 5.61
N LEU A 158 -0.55 -6.98 6.85
CA LEU A 158 0.04 -6.00 7.74
C LEU A 158 0.91 -6.71 8.78
N TRP A 159 2.17 -6.32 8.84
CA TRP A 159 3.13 -6.78 9.85
C TRP A 159 3.34 -5.67 10.85
N VAL A 160 2.87 -5.85 12.07
CA VAL A 160 2.99 -4.87 13.15
C VAL A 160 4.10 -5.32 14.09
N LYS A 161 5.12 -4.48 14.29
CA LYS A 161 6.26 -4.78 15.14
C LYS A 161 5.81 -4.77 16.59
N GLU A 162 6.06 -5.86 17.30
CA GLU A 162 5.84 -5.97 18.75
C GLU A 162 7.13 -5.61 19.50
N GLN A 163 8.21 -6.33 19.20
CA GLN A 163 9.52 -6.14 19.78
C GLN A 163 10.60 -6.69 18.84
N ASP A 164 11.75 -6.01 18.71
CA ASP A 164 12.89 -6.48 17.91
C ASP A 164 12.48 -6.94 16.50
N GLN A 165 12.67 -8.22 16.14
CA GLN A 165 12.23 -8.75 14.84
C GLN A 165 10.93 -9.58 14.93
N ALA A 166 10.21 -9.48 16.05
CA ALA A 166 8.90 -10.09 16.23
C ALA A 166 7.80 -9.17 15.69
N TYR A 167 6.98 -9.74 14.80
CA TYR A 167 5.86 -9.09 14.15
C TYR A 167 4.55 -9.87 14.37
N GLN A 168 3.50 -9.17 14.79
CA GLN A 168 2.15 -9.66 14.63
C GLN A 168 1.74 -9.49 13.16
N VAL A 169 1.40 -10.59 12.50
CA VAL A 169 1.00 -10.59 11.09
C VAL A 169 -0.48 -10.91 10.96
N GLN A 170 -1.21 -10.06 10.23
CA GLN A 170 -2.63 -10.24 9.93
C GLN A 170 -2.91 -9.95 8.46
N THR A 171 -3.63 -10.84 7.81
CA THR A 171 -4.16 -10.66 6.45
C THR A 171 -5.56 -10.07 6.51
N TYR A 172 -5.84 -9.12 5.62
CA TYR A 172 -7.10 -8.41 5.48
C TYR A 172 -7.59 -8.45 4.04
N ARG A 173 -8.92 -8.54 3.87
CA ARG A 173 -9.57 -8.24 2.60
C ARG A 173 -10.52 -7.08 2.75
N TRP A 174 -10.84 -6.46 1.62
CA TRP A 174 -11.91 -5.49 1.58
C TRP A 174 -13.26 -6.22 1.59
N GLU A 175 -14.12 -5.82 2.51
CA GLU A 175 -15.56 -6.04 2.44
C GLU A 175 -16.22 -4.67 2.28
N PRO A 176 -17.50 -4.59 1.85
CA PRO A 176 -18.19 -3.32 1.74
C PRO A 176 -17.97 -2.44 2.99
N TYR A 177 -17.30 -1.31 2.75
CA TYR A 177 -17.00 -0.24 3.71
C TYR A 177 -15.89 -0.49 4.75
N ARG A 178 -15.17 -1.63 4.74
CA ARG A 178 -14.07 -1.86 5.70
C ARG A 178 -13.11 -2.98 5.29
N LEU A 179 -11.90 -2.91 5.83
CA LEU A 179 -11.00 -4.06 5.90
C LEU A 179 -11.48 -5.04 6.98
N VAL A 180 -11.53 -6.33 6.64
CA VAL A 180 -11.82 -7.41 7.58
C VAL A 180 -10.67 -8.42 7.59
N PRO A 181 -10.29 -8.95 8.77
CA PRO A 181 -9.38 -10.08 8.84
C PRO A 181 -9.88 -11.27 8.00
N THR A 182 -9.00 -11.86 7.20
CA THR A 182 -9.29 -13.07 6.39
C THR A 182 -8.34 -14.20 6.81
N GLN A 183 -8.89 -15.39 6.97
CA GLN A 183 -8.15 -16.60 7.35
C GLN A 183 -8.04 -17.63 6.22
N ASP A 184 -8.93 -17.54 5.22
CA ASP A 184 -8.98 -18.47 4.08
C ASP A 184 -7.73 -18.41 3.20
N VAL A 185 -6.99 -17.28 3.23
CA VAL A 185 -5.70 -17.10 2.56
C VAL A 185 -4.50 -17.55 3.39
N HIS A 186 -4.68 -17.89 4.68
CA HIS A 186 -3.58 -18.27 5.56
C HIS A 186 -2.73 -19.45 5.04
N PRO A 187 -3.31 -20.54 4.50
CA PRO A 187 -2.52 -21.66 3.99
C PRO A 187 -1.51 -21.27 2.91
N TYR A 188 -1.80 -20.21 2.17
CA TYR A 188 -0.88 -19.60 1.20
C TYR A 188 0.09 -18.64 1.90
N TYR A 189 -0.44 -17.57 2.51
CA TYR A 189 0.36 -16.45 2.94
C TYR A 189 1.29 -16.79 4.11
N PHE A 190 0.80 -17.58 5.08
CA PHE A 190 1.60 -17.92 6.27
C PHE A 190 2.75 -18.90 5.98
N GLN A 191 2.89 -19.42 4.76
CA GLN A 191 4.13 -20.09 4.34
C GLN A 191 5.31 -19.11 4.32
N ARG A 192 5.06 -17.87 3.85
CA ARG A 192 6.06 -16.78 3.85
C ARG A 192 6.42 -16.38 5.27
N VAL A 193 5.40 -16.18 6.11
CA VAL A 193 5.57 -15.86 7.55
C VAL A 193 6.33 -16.97 8.28
N SER A 194 6.01 -18.24 8.00
CA SER A 194 6.71 -19.38 8.61
C SER A 194 8.19 -19.37 8.25
N ARG A 195 8.54 -19.19 6.97
CA ARG A 195 9.95 -19.14 6.53
C ARG A 195 10.72 -18.00 7.21
N TYR A 196 10.11 -16.83 7.31
CA TYR A 196 10.69 -15.69 8.04
C TYR A 196 11.06 -16.06 9.49
N TYR A 197 10.15 -16.71 10.22
CA TYR A 197 10.44 -17.12 11.60
C TYR A 197 11.36 -18.36 11.69
N GLU A 198 11.40 -19.23 10.68
CA GLU A 198 12.40 -20.31 10.59
C GLU A 198 13.81 -19.74 10.50
N ASP A 199 14.00 -18.70 9.69
CA ASP A 199 15.27 -17.99 9.58
C ASP A 199 15.65 -17.33 10.92
N LEU A 200 14.72 -16.62 11.58
CA LEU A 200 14.99 -16.00 12.88
C LEU A 200 15.30 -17.01 13.99
N VAL A 201 14.60 -18.14 14.05
CA VAL A 201 14.88 -19.19 15.06
C VAL A 201 16.24 -19.83 14.83
N ARG A 202 16.68 -19.96 13.58
CA ARG A 202 18.02 -20.47 13.26
C ARG A 202 19.10 -19.48 13.67
N ASP A 203 18.88 -18.19 13.41
CA ASP A 203 19.88 -17.14 13.61
C ASP A 203 19.93 -16.68 15.09
N HIS A 204 18.81 -16.79 15.81
CA HIS A 204 18.64 -16.45 17.23
C HIS A 204 17.99 -17.59 18.03
N PRO A 205 18.65 -18.75 18.16
CA PRO A 205 18.09 -19.94 18.80
C PRO A 205 17.78 -19.73 20.29
N GLU A 206 18.40 -18.75 20.93
CA GLU A 206 18.21 -18.34 22.31
C GLU A 206 16.89 -17.62 22.57
N GLU A 207 16.27 -17.01 21.55
CA GLU A 207 15.05 -16.20 21.69
C GLU A 207 13.78 -17.06 21.62
N PRO A 208 13.10 -17.35 22.75
CA PRO A 208 11.98 -18.27 22.76
C PRO A 208 10.74 -17.70 22.05
N ALA A 209 10.63 -16.37 21.98
CA ALA A 209 9.53 -15.67 21.33
C ALA A 209 9.42 -16.04 19.84
N TYR A 210 10.54 -16.13 19.12
CA TYR A 210 10.54 -16.50 17.70
C TYR A 210 10.03 -17.93 17.46
N ARG A 211 10.32 -18.86 18.37
CA ARG A 211 9.78 -20.23 18.29
C ARG A 211 8.27 -20.23 18.45
N SER A 212 7.73 -19.47 19.40
CA SER A 212 6.29 -19.36 19.59
C SER A 212 5.59 -18.78 18.36
N LEU A 213 6.19 -17.77 17.72
CA LEU A 213 5.66 -17.15 16.50
C LEU A 213 5.75 -18.09 15.29
N LEU A 214 6.83 -18.86 15.18
CA LEU A 214 6.96 -19.92 14.18
C LEU A 214 5.86 -20.97 14.31
N GLU A 215 5.59 -21.45 15.52
CA GLU A 215 4.53 -22.44 15.77
C GLU A 215 3.13 -21.87 15.45
N ASP A 216 2.87 -20.60 15.78
CA ASP A 216 1.61 -19.93 15.38
C ASP A 216 1.48 -19.85 13.85
N ALA A 217 2.54 -19.44 13.16
CA ALA A 217 2.55 -19.36 11.70
C ALA A 217 2.31 -20.74 11.06
N LYS A 218 2.94 -21.80 11.57
CA LYS A 218 2.74 -23.18 11.10
C LYS A 218 1.32 -23.67 11.33
N LYS A 219 0.69 -23.33 12.46
CA LYS A 219 -0.73 -23.65 12.71
C LYS A 219 -1.66 -22.96 11.71
N LYS A 220 -1.38 -21.69 11.38
CA LYS A 220 -2.14 -20.94 10.37
C LYS A 220 -1.97 -21.53 8.96
N VAL A 221 -0.78 -22.05 8.63
CA VAL A 221 -0.59 -22.83 7.39
C VAL A 221 -1.46 -24.10 7.39
N GLY A 222 -1.50 -24.83 8.52
CA GLY A 222 -2.31 -26.04 8.68
C GLY A 222 -3.83 -25.82 8.75
N GLY A 223 -4.29 -24.58 8.81
CA GLY A 223 -5.71 -24.24 8.92
C GLY A 223 -6.30 -24.39 10.34
N GLU A 224 -5.47 -24.51 11.38
CA GLU A 224 -5.90 -24.67 12.79
C GLU A 224 -5.94 -23.33 13.57
N GLY A 225 -5.98 -22.19 12.87
CA GLY A 225 -5.93 -20.85 13.46
C GLY A 225 -7.29 -20.26 13.84
N GLY A 226 -7.92 -20.75 14.91
CA GLY A 226 -8.88 -19.98 15.72
C GLY A 226 -10.38 -20.12 15.39
N LYS A 227 -11.11 -20.77 16.31
CA LYS A 227 -12.53 -20.49 16.58
C LYS A 227 -12.67 -19.21 17.40
#